data_AF-A0A6C1P5B0-F1
#
_entry.id   AF-A0A6C1P5B0-F1
#
_cell.length_a   1.000
_cell.length_b   1.000
_cell.length_c   1.000
_cell.angle_alpha   90.00
_cell.angle_beta   90.00
_cell.angle_gamma   90.00
#
_symmetry.space_group_name_H-M   'P 1'
#
loop_
_entity.id
_entity.type
_entity.pdbx_description
1 polymer ?
#
loop_
_entity_poly.entity_id
_entity_poly.type
_entity_poly.pdbx_seq_one_letter_code
_entity_poly.pdbx_strand_id
1 'polypeptide(L)'
;MDVAIIEFALLFVALGLSKLLVMAIQHYRHRSEVDELVGQFNICWNGKEEDELYAWYRVRMHLMNTNASQRRKNYVDQRISNLNKSKIVSKTMVTPRGELLMKPAKKDTSY
;
A
#
# COMPACT_ATOMS: atom_id res chain seq x y z
N MET A 1 10.42 -48.37 -26.84
CA MET A 1 9.74 -48.11 -25.56
C MET A 1 10.34 -46.89 -24.85
N ASP A 2 11.63 -46.64 -25.00
CA ASP A 2 12.32 -45.55 -24.29
C ASP A 2 11.88 -44.14 -24.70
N VAL A 3 11.52 -43.93 -25.97
CA VAL A 3 11.06 -42.62 -26.47
C VAL A 3 9.77 -42.14 -25.78
N ALA A 4 8.80 -43.04 -25.57
CA ALA A 4 7.54 -42.71 -24.90
C ALA A 4 7.75 -42.35 -23.42
N ILE A 5 8.74 -42.96 -22.76
CA ILE A 5 9.10 -42.65 -21.37
C ILE A 5 9.74 -41.26 -21.29
N ILE A 6 10.60 -40.92 -22.26
CA ILE A 6 11.24 -39.60 -22.36
C ILE A 6 10.20 -38.51 -22.64
N GLU A 7 9.26 -38.74 -23.56
CA GLU A 7 8.15 -37.81 -23.83
C GLU A 7 7.28 -37.57 -22.59
N PHE A 8 6.97 -38.64 -21.85
CA PHE A 8 6.19 -38.54 -20.63
C PHE A 8 6.94 -37.77 -19.53
N ALA A 9 8.25 -38.00 -19.38
CA ALA A 9 9.09 -37.24 -18.46
C ALA A 9 9.20 -35.76 -18.83
N LEU A 10 9.34 -35.44 -20.12
CA LEU A 10 9.34 -34.07 -20.64
C LEU A 10 8.04 -33.34 -20.34
N LEU A 11 6.90 -34.04 -20.38
CA LEU A 11 5.60 -33.46 -20.07
C LEU A 11 5.50 -33.00 -18.60
N PHE A 12 6.04 -33.77 -17.66
CA PHE A 12 6.10 -33.36 -16.24
C PHE A 12 7.04 -32.18 -16.03
N VAL A 13 8.18 -32.15 -16.72
CA VAL A 13 9.12 -31.02 -16.67
C VAL A 13 8.45 -29.75 -17.23
N ALA A 14 7.73 -29.86 -18.35
CA ALA A 14 6.99 -28.76 -18.95
C ALA A 14 5.87 -28.23 -18.01
N LEU A 15 5.15 -29.11 -17.33
CA LEU A 15 4.15 -28.73 -16.32
C LEU A 15 4.77 -27.96 -15.15
N GLY A 16 5.92 -28.41 -14.65
CA GLY A 16 6.67 -27.73 -13.59
C GLY A 16 7.14 -26.34 -14.03
N LEU A 17 7.73 -26.24 -15.23
CA LEU A 17 8.18 -24.98 -15.81
C LEU A 17 7.02 -24.00 -16.04
N SER A 18 5.87 -24.48 -16.51
CA SER A 18 4.66 -23.65 -16.70
C SER A 18 4.20 -23.01 -15.39
N LYS A 19 4.17 -23.78 -14.29
CA LYS A 19 3.84 -23.26 -12.94
C LYS A 19 4.84 -22.18 -12.50
N LEU A 20 6.14 -22.42 -12.68
CA LEU A 20 7.18 -21.45 -12.33
C LEU A 20 7.04 -20.15 -13.13
N LEU A 21 6.74 -20.25 -14.42
CA LEU A 21 6.53 -19.11 -15.30
C LEU A 21 5.32 -18.26 -14.86
N VAL A 22 4.21 -18.91 -14.49
CA VAL A 22 3.03 -18.21 -13.96
C VAL A 22 3.36 -17.50 -12.64
N MET A 23 4.11 -18.14 -11.73
CA MET A 23 4.52 -17.50 -10.46
C MET A 23 5.42 -16.29 -10.71
N ALA A 24 6.38 -16.41 -11.63
CA ALA A 24 7.23 -15.29 -12.02
C ALA A 24 6.41 -14.13 -12.61
N ILE A 25 5.51 -14.41 -13.56
CA ILE A 25 4.64 -13.40 -14.17
C ILE A 25 3.77 -12.71 -13.12
N GLN A 26 3.17 -13.45 -12.19
CA GLN A 26 2.36 -12.88 -11.12
C GLN A 26 3.18 -11.93 -10.22
N HIS A 27 4.44 -12.27 -9.95
CA HIS A 27 5.34 -11.42 -9.17
C HIS A 27 5.64 -10.10 -9.91
N TYR A 28 5.97 -10.16 -11.20
CA TYR A 28 6.24 -8.95 -12.00
C TYR A 28 4.99 -8.09 -12.22
N ARG A 29 3.84 -8.72 -12.43
CA ARG A 29 2.56 -8.01 -12.61
C ARG A 29 2.16 -7.22 -11.36
N HIS A 30 2.50 -7.72 -10.17
CA HIS A 30 2.25 -7.01 -8.92
C HIS A 30 2.99 -5.67 -8.84
N ARG A 31 4.24 -5.63 -9.34
CA ARG A 31 5.04 -4.41 -9.41
C ARG A 31 4.38 -3.37 -10.31
N SER A 32 3.91 -3.80 -11.49
CA SER A 32 3.18 -2.94 -12.44
C SER A 32 1.91 -2.32 -11.83
N GLU A 33 1.12 -3.10 -11.08
CA GLU A 33 -0.12 -2.59 -10.48
C GLU A 33 0.12 -1.50 -9.42
N VAL A 34 1.22 -1.60 -8.67
CA VAL A 34 1.63 -0.59 -7.69
C VAL A 34 2.24 0.62 -8.39
N ASP A 35 3.06 0.41 -9.41
CA ASP A 35 3.68 1.49 -10.19
C ASP A 35 2.62 2.36 -10.89
N GLU A 36 1.54 1.76 -11.41
CA GLU A 36 0.39 2.50 -11.95
C GLU A 36 -0.29 3.37 -10.87
N LEU A 37 -0.49 2.84 -9.66
CA LEU A 37 -1.10 3.57 -8.55
C LEU A 37 -0.23 4.77 -8.12
N VAL A 38 1.09 4.56 -8.09
CA VAL A 38 2.06 5.62 -7.81
C VAL A 38 2.07 6.64 -8.95
N GLY A 39 1.92 6.22 -10.20
CA GLY A 39 1.75 7.12 -11.34
C GLY A 39 0.51 8.01 -11.20
N GLN A 40 -0.65 7.42 -10.86
CA GLN A 40 -1.89 8.18 -10.62
C GLN A 40 -1.75 9.15 -9.44
N PHE A 41 -1.07 8.72 -8.38
CA PHE A 41 -0.76 9.58 -7.25
C PHE A 41 0.12 10.76 -7.66
N ASN A 42 1.21 10.52 -8.41
CA ASN A 42 2.12 11.58 -8.87
C ASN A 42 1.44 12.62 -9.77
N ILE A 43 0.42 12.23 -10.55
CA ILE A 43 -0.38 13.16 -11.34
C ILE A 43 -1.23 14.08 -10.42
N CYS A 44 -1.76 13.54 -9.33
CA CYS A 44 -2.62 14.27 -8.40
C CYS A 44 -1.85 15.05 -7.33
N TRP A 45 -0.58 14.74 -7.12
CA TRP A 45 0.24 15.27 -6.04
C TRP A 45 1.10 16.45 -6.52
N ASN A 46 0.96 17.59 -5.83
CA ASN A 46 1.69 18.82 -6.15
C ASN A 46 3.08 18.91 -5.45
N GLY A 47 3.55 17.84 -4.82
CA GLY A 47 4.84 17.80 -4.12
C GLY A 47 4.83 18.40 -2.70
N LYS A 48 3.71 18.92 -2.22
CA LYS A 48 3.54 19.39 -0.83
C LYS A 48 3.05 18.26 0.07
N GLU A 49 3.63 18.12 1.26
CA GLU A 49 3.24 17.09 2.24
C GLU A 49 1.79 17.27 2.72
N GLU A 50 1.32 18.52 2.82
CA GLU A 50 -0.05 18.82 3.26
C GLU A 50 -1.11 18.28 2.30
N ASP A 51 -0.79 18.24 1.01
CA ASP A 51 -1.66 17.80 -0.07
C ASP A 51 -1.54 16.29 -0.36
N GLU A 52 -0.56 15.60 0.23
CA GLU A 52 -0.32 14.17 -0.01
C GLU A 52 -1.55 13.33 0.35
N LEU A 53 -2.16 13.60 1.51
CA LEU A 53 -3.35 12.89 1.96
C LEU A 53 -4.53 13.12 0.99
N TYR A 54 -4.68 14.35 0.52
CA TYR A 54 -5.74 14.71 -0.44
C TYR A 54 -5.52 14.06 -1.81
N ALA A 55 -4.28 13.95 -2.26
CA ALA A 55 -3.92 13.23 -3.49
C ALA A 55 -4.30 11.74 -3.39
N TRP A 56 -4.01 11.08 -2.26
CA TRP A 56 -4.44 9.68 -2.04
C TRP A 56 -5.96 9.51 -2.02
N TYR A 57 -6.71 10.46 -1.46
CA TYR A 57 -8.18 10.44 -1.53
C TYR A 57 -8.71 10.56 -2.97
N ARG A 58 -8.06 11.37 -3.82
CA ARG A 58 -8.42 11.44 -5.25
C ARG A 58 -8.17 10.13 -5.99
N VAL A 59 -7.02 9.50 -5.76
CA VAL A 59 -6.71 8.17 -6.31
C VAL A 59 -7.73 7.13 -5.83
N ARG A 60 -8.12 7.16 -4.55
CA ARG A 60 -9.17 6.30 -3.99
C ARG A 60 -10.50 6.49 -4.70
N MET A 61 -10.92 7.73 -4.94
CA MET A 61 -12.17 8.05 -5.63
C MET A 61 -12.16 7.50 -7.06
N HIS A 62 -11.03 7.60 -7.77
CA HIS A 62 -10.88 7.03 -9.10
C HIS A 62 -10.98 5.50 -9.11
N LEU A 63 -10.41 4.83 -8.08
CA LEU A 63 -10.54 3.39 -7.89
C LEU A 63 -11.95 2.93 -7.50
N MET A 64 -12.78 3.80 -6.90
CA MET A 64 -14.18 3.49 -6.60
C MET A 64 -15.06 3.58 -7.84
N ASN A 65 -14.76 4.51 -8.75
CA ASN A 65 -15.47 4.66 -10.02
C ASN A 65 -15.06 3.60 -11.05
N THR A 66 -13.94 2.92 -10.83
CA THR A 66 -13.47 1.84 -11.68
C THR A 66 -13.78 0.49 -11.02
N ASN A 67 -14.00 -0.58 -11.80
CA ASN A 67 -14.07 -1.96 -11.28
C ASN A 67 -12.68 -2.48 -10.85
N ALA A 68 -11.94 -1.67 -10.09
CA ALA A 68 -10.60 -1.97 -9.63
C ALA A 68 -10.62 -3.08 -8.57
N SER A 69 -9.61 -3.94 -8.62
CA SER A 69 -9.40 -5.02 -7.67
C SER A 69 -9.42 -4.52 -6.21
N GLN A 70 -10.03 -5.30 -5.32
CA GLN A 70 -10.08 -5.03 -3.88
C GLN A 70 -8.68 -4.84 -3.28
N ARG A 71 -7.66 -5.49 -3.84
CA ARG A 71 -6.27 -5.36 -3.40
C ARG A 71 -5.73 -3.94 -3.60
N ARG A 72 -6.07 -3.27 -4.71
CA ARG A 72 -5.67 -1.88 -4.99
C ARG A 72 -6.33 -0.92 -4.01
N LYS A 73 -7.62 -1.14 -3.72
CA LYS A 73 -8.38 -0.37 -2.72
C LYS A 73 -7.73 -0.49 -1.33
N ASN A 74 -7.42 -1.73 -0.91
CA ASN A 74 -6.75 -1.98 0.37
C ASN A 74 -5.37 -1.31 0.48
N TYR A 75 -4.58 -1.30 -0.60
CA TYR A 75 -3.28 -0.62 -0.62
C TYR A 75 -3.42 0.89 -0.38
N VAL A 76 -4.35 1.54 -1.09
CA VAL A 76 -4.61 2.98 -0.91
C VAL A 76 -5.17 3.28 0.48
N ASP A 77 -6.09 2.46 0.98
CA ASP A 77 -6.64 2.62 2.33
C ASP A 77 -5.54 2.49 3.41
N GLN A 78 -4.58 1.59 3.24
CA GLN A 78 -3.41 1.48 4.13
C GLN A 78 -2.53 2.74 4.08
N ARG A 79 -2.25 3.28 2.88
CA ARG A 79 -1.46 4.52 2.74
C ARG A 79 -2.15 5.69 3.43
N ILE A 80 -3.45 5.86 3.21
CA ILE A 80 -4.28 6.90 3.86
C ILE A 80 -4.26 6.72 5.38
N SER A 81 -4.44 5.49 5.88
CA SER A 81 -4.42 5.21 7.32
C SER A 81 -3.09 5.56 7.97
N ASN A 82 -1.97 5.26 7.30
CA ASN A 82 -0.63 5.57 7.80
C ASN A 82 -0.36 7.08 7.83
N LEU A 83 -0.78 7.81 6.78
CA LEU A 83 -0.64 9.27 6.70
C LEU A 83 -1.58 10.01 7.66
N ASN A 84 -2.76 9.47 7.94
CA ASN A 84 -3.67 10.08 8.91
C ASN A 84 -3.15 9.95 10.35
N LYS A 85 -2.48 8.83 10.66
CA LYS A 85 -1.87 8.59 11.99
C LYS A 85 -0.66 9.48 12.26
N SER A 86 0.11 9.86 11.23
CA SER A 86 1.31 10.70 11.42
C SER A 86 0.97 12.14 11.82
N LYS A 87 -0.23 12.65 11.50
CA LYS A 87 -0.67 14.00 11.90
C LYS A 87 -1.19 14.10 13.35
N ILE A 88 -1.59 12.99 14.00
CA ILE A 88 -2.09 13.00 15.38
C ILE A 88 -0.93 12.83 16.38
N VAL A 89 0.03 13.74 16.32
CA VAL A 89 1.03 13.91 17.39
C VAL A 89 0.88 15.31 17.97
N SER A 90 -0.35 15.67 18.34
CA SER A 90 -0.57 16.87 19.15
C SER A 90 -0.19 16.56 20.60
N LYS A 91 0.82 17.26 21.14
CA LYS A 91 1.17 17.23 22.56
C LYS A 91 0.11 17.88 23.46
N THR A 92 -0.95 18.41 22.86
CA THR A 92 -1.96 19.23 23.55
C THR A 92 -3.36 18.73 23.18
N MET A 93 -4.06 18.15 24.14
CA MET A 93 -5.49 17.84 24.02
C MET A 93 -6.29 19.01 24.58
N VAL A 94 -7.31 19.46 23.84
CA VAL A 94 -8.27 20.47 24.29
C VAL A 94 -9.54 19.74 24.70
N THR A 95 -10.05 20.00 25.91
CA THR A 95 -11.33 19.42 26.35
C THR A 95 -12.50 20.13 25.66
N PRO A 96 -13.71 19.54 25.63
CA PRO A 96 -14.92 20.19 25.10
C PRO A 96 -15.29 21.52 25.78
N ARG A 97 -14.65 21.85 26.90
CA ARG A 97 -14.79 23.11 27.64
C ARG A 97 -13.71 24.15 27.27
N GLY A 98 -12.81 23.83 26.33
CA GLY A 98 -11.74 24.73 25.88
C GLY A 98 -10.48 24.71 26.74
N GLU A 99 -10.35 23.77 27.68
CA GLU A 99 -9.18 23.70 28.56
C GLU A 99 -8.05 22.87 27.92
N LEU A 100 -6.82 23.38 27.99
CA LEU A 100 -5.62 22.70 27.50
C LEU A 100 -5.10 21.71 28.55
N LEU A 101 -5.13 20.42 28.25
CA LEU A 101 -4.47 19.40 29.06
C LEU A 101 -2.98 19.36 28.68
N MET A 102 -2.17 20.26 29.24
CA MET A 102 -0.71 20.09 29.21
C MET A 102 -0.35 18.91 30.10
N LYS A 103 0.17 17.83 29.49
CA LYS A 103 0.80 16.74 30.25
C LYS A 103 2.02 17.34 30.96
N PRO A 104 2.10 17.35 32.30
CA PRO A 104 3.21 18.00 32.99
C PRO A 104 4.51 17.29 32.59
N ALA A 105 5.47 18.08 32.09
CA ALA A 105 6.83 17.60 31.86
C ALA A 105 7.34 17.07 33.20
N LYS A 106 7.74 15.80 33.21
CA LYS A 106 8.39 15.15 34.35
C LYS A 106 9.60 16.01 34.73
N LYS A 107 9.52 16.73 35.85
CA LYS A 107 10.69 17.38 36.44
C LYS A 107 11.55 16.25 36.98
N ASP A 108 12.65 15.94 36.28
CA ASP A 108 13.71 15.13 36.84
C ASP A 108 14.36 15.94 37.97
N THR A 109 13.85 15.74 39.19
CA THR A 109 14.58 16.04 40.42
C THR A 109 15.72 15.02 40.54
N SER A 110 16.91 15.38 40.07
CA SER A 110 18.15 14.81 40.60
C SER A 110 18.57 15.67 41.79
N TYR A 111 18.60 15.04 42.97
CA TYR A 111 19.23 15.53 44.18
C TYR A 111 20.74 15.37 44.10
#